data_AF-A0A174TYU3-F1
#
_entry.id   AF-A0A174TYU3-F1
#
_cell.length_a   1.000
_cell.length_b   1.000
_cell.length_c   1.000
_cell.angle_alpha   90.00
_cell.angle_beta   90.00
_cell.angle_gamma   90.00
#
_symmetry.space_group_name_H-M   'P 1'
#
loop_
_entity.id
_entity.type
_entity.pdbx_description
1 polymer ?
#
loop_
_entity_poly.entity_id
_entity_poly.type
_entity_poly.pdbx_seq_one_letter_code
_entity_poly.pdbx_strand_id
1 'polypeptide(L)'
;MAITEEKSLMTSEKFNRGVENWTWKVRNTSVNILQRTHATGRLRRELQSRWLKDREGGPAYVGLGFRFARYGAYREYGAGRGYIVKNGIIMKGHSAWSDKKKRQELRSLRVSEYRIRRMRTVDEHYAVIRRSPLPWLDPPIVDNIESLADLSGEYYGDQALKNVLQKFDKITIEKRYGKK
;
A
#
# COMPACT_ATOMS: atom_id res chain seq x y z
N MET A 1 40.55 -5.23 -8.99
CA MET A 1 39.87 -5.03 -7.69
C MET A 1 38.38 -4.69 -7.84
N ALA A 2 37.95 -4.01 -8.91
CA ALA A 2 36.53 -3.69 -9.17
C ALA A 2 35.60 -4.92 -9.37
N ILE A 3 36.09 -5.98 -10.03
CA ILE A 3 35.27 -7.17 -10.38
C ILE A 3 34.73 -7.93 -9.15
N THR A 4 35.44 -7.84 -8.01
CA THR A 4 35.03 -8.50 -6.76
C THR A 4 33.91 -7.77 -6.02
N GLU A 5 33.79 -6.44 -6.17
CA GLU A 5 32.73 -5.66 -5.53
C GLU A 5 31.40 -5.75 -6.28
N GLU A 6 31.40 -5.93 -7.61
CA GLU A 6 30.16 -6.06 -8.37
C GLU A 6 29.33 -7.31 -8.01
N LYS A 7 30.00 -8.40 -7.60
CA LYS A 7 29.34 -9.66 -7.22
C LYS A 7 28.58 -9.55 -5.88
N SER A 8 28.91 -8.59 -5.03
CA SER A 8 28.17 -8.37 -3.77
C SER A 8 26.96 -7.45 -3.94
N LEU A 9 26.84 -6.74 -5.06
CA LEU A 9 25.77 -5.78 -5.29
C LEU A 9 24.43 -6.47 -5.55
N MET A 10 23.37 -5.92 -4.96
CA MET A 10 22.01 -6.41 -5.06
C MET A 10 21.55 -6.53 -6.52
N THR A 11 21.01 -7.70 -6.85
CA THR A 11 20.40 -7.99 -8.15
C THR A 11 18.91 -7.70 -8.09
N SER A 12 18.30 -7.44 -9.27
CA SER A 12 16.85 -7.26 -9.38
C SER A 12 16.07 -8.50 -8.92
N GLU A 13 16.62 -9.70 -9.13
CA GLU A 13 16.01 -10.95 -8.67
C GLU A 13 15.98 -11.03 -7.14
N LYS A 14 17.11 -10.73 -6.48
CA LYS A 14 17.20 -10.70 -5.01
C LYS A 14 16.24 -9.66 -4.43
N PHE A 15 16.17 -8.48 -5.05
CA PHE A 15 15.23 -7.42 -4.69
C PHE A 15 13.78 -7.87 -4.83
N ASN A 16 13.39 -8.40 -5.99
CA ASN A 16 12.02 -8.87 -6.24
C ASN A 16 11.60 -9.95 -5.26
N ARG A 17 12.48 -10.90 -4.95
CA ARG A 17 12.22 -11.94 -3.95
C ARG A 17 12.05 -11.35 -2.55
N GLY A 18 12.84 -10.33 -2.20
CA GLY A 18 12.68 -9.57 -0.96
C GLY A 18 11.31 -8.88 -0.87
N VAL A 19 10.92 -8.17 -1.93
CA VAL A 19 9.61 -7.50 -2.04
C VAL A 19 8.46 -8.51 -1.95
N GLU A 20 8.58 -9.66 -2.62
CA GLU A 20 7.63 -10.76 -2.50
C GLU A 20 7.52 -11.23 -1.06
N ASN A 21 8.62 -11.64 -0.43
CA ASN A 21 8.63 -12.10 0.96
C ASN A 21 8.00 -11.10 1.92
N TRP A 22 8.32 -9.82 1.76
CA TRP A 22 7.71 -8.72 2.51
C TRP A 22 6.18 -8.70 2.31
N THR A 23 5.73 -8.74 1.06
CA THR A 23 4.30 -8.69 0.71
C THR A 23 3.54 -9.87 1.29
N TRP A 24 4.15 -11.06 1.24
CA TRP A 24 3.58 -12.28 1.81
C TRP A 24 3.50 -12.20 3.33
N LYS A 25 4.52 -11.65 4.01
CA LYS A 25 4.52 -11.45 5.46
C LYS A 25 3.35 -10.55 5.87
N VAL A 26 3.21 -9.38 5.24
CA VAL A 26 2.09 -8.45 5.48
C VAL A 26 0.74 -9.15 5.25
N ARG A 27 0.60 -9.84 4.12
CA ARG A 27 -0.63 -10.58 3.78
C ARG A 27 -0.97 -11.63 4.84
N ASN A 28 0.01 -12.42 5.29
CA ASN A 28 -0.21 -13.50 6.24
C ASN A 28 -0.58 -12.97 7.62
N THR A 29 0.09 -11.92 8.09
CA THR A 29 -0.31 -11.22 9.33
C THR A 29 -1.73 -10.67 9.22
N SER A 30 -2.07 -10.05 8.10
CA SER A 30 -3.41 -9.52 7.83
C SER A 30 -4.48 -10.64 7.83
N VAL A 31 -4.18 -11.75 7.17
CA VAL A 31 -5.02 -12.96 7.20
C VAL A 31 -5.23 -13.44 8.63
N ASN A 32 -4.17 -13.55 9.43
CA ASN A 32 -4.24 -14.02 10.82
C ASN A 32 -5.11 -13.12 11.69
N ILE A 33 -5.07 -11.79 11.50
CA ILE A 33 -5.99 -10.87 12.19
C ILE A 33 -7.44 -11.16 11.80
N LEU A 34 -7.72 -11.32 10.50
CA LEU A 34 -9.06 -11.65 10.02
C LEU A 34 -9.57 -13.01 10.51
N GLN A 35 -8.68 -13.99 10.69
CA GLN A 35 -9.03 -15.32 11.21
C GLN A 35 -9.60 -15.28 12.62
N ARG A 36 -9.17 -14.30 13.44
CA ARG A 36 -9.62 -14.13 14.84
C ARG A 36 -11.00 -13.48 14.95
N THR A 37 -11.72 -13.33 13.84
CA THR A 37 -13.05 -12.71 13.80
C THR A 37 -14.13 -13.73 13.53
N HIS A 38 -15.33 -13.54 14.10
CA HIS A 38 -16.52 -14.38 13.84
C HIS A 38 -17.20 -14.08 12.49
N ALA A 39 -16.46 -13.60 11.48
CA ALA A 39 -17.01 -13.22 10.17
C ALA A 39 -17.04 -14.40 9.18
N THR A 40 -17.71 -14.21 8.03
CA THR A 40 -17.82 -15.21 6.93
C THR A 40 -16.48 -15.62 6.29
N GLY A 41 -15.36 -15.02 6.69
CA GLY A 41 -14.02 -15.29 6.16
C GLY A 41 -13.82 -14.91 4.70
N ARG A 42 -14.78 -14.23 4.05
CA ARG A 42 -14.67 -13.81 2.64
C ARG A 42 -13.46 -12.90 2.42
N LEU A 43 -13.25 -11.92 3.29
CA LEU A 43 -12.14 -10.96 3.17
C LEU A 43 -10.78 -11.65 3.21
N ARG A 44 -10.63 -12.63 4.11
CA ARG A 44 -9.44 -13.50 4.21
C ARG A 44 -9.19 -14.28 2.92
N ARG A 45 -10.24 -14.86 2.33
CA ARG A 45 -10.13 -15.69 1.11
C ARG A 45 -9.81 -14.86 -0.13
N GLU A 46 -10.35 -13.65 -0.21
CA GLU A 46 -10.18 -12.77 -1.38
C GLU A 46 -8.96 -11.85 -1.29
N LEU A 47 -8.23 -11.84 -0.16
CA LEU A 47 -7.00 -11.06 -0.02
C LEU A 47 -5.90 -11.66 -0.89
N GLN A 48 -5.49 -10.91 -1.91
CA GLN A 48 -4.44 -11.27 -2.86
C GLN A 48 -3.32 -10.22 -2.83
N SER A 49 -2.07 -10.67 -2.89
CA SER A 49 -0.92 -9.82 -3.17
C SER A 49 -0.84 -9.50 -4.66
N ARG A 50 -0.32 -8.32 -4.98
CA ARG A 50 -0.08 -7.82 -6.34
C ARG A 50 1.31 -7.22 -6.39
N TRP A 51 2.04 -7.52 -7.45
CA TRP A 51 3.32 -6.89 -7.78
C TRP A 51 3.18 -6.20 -9.12
N LEU A 52 3.66 -4.97 -9.19
CA LEU A 52 3.61 -4.14 -10.39
C LEU A 52 4.97 -4.17 -11.05
N LYS A 53 4.99 -4.64 -12.30
CA LYS A 53 6.15 -4.56 -13.16
C LYS A 53 6.22 -3.17 -13.79
N ASP A 54 7.43 -2.75 -14.10
CA ASP A 54 7.63 -1.53 -14.89
C ASP A 54 6.91 -1.62 -16.24
N ARG A 55 6.40 -0.49 -16.71
CA ARG A 55 5.75 -0.38 -18.03
C ARG A 55 6.74 -0.64 -19.15
N GLU A 56 8.00 -0.26 -18.96
CA GLU A 56 9.10 -0.49 -19.91
C GLU A 56 9.66 -1.92 -19.83
N GLY A 57 9.11 -2.77 -18.95
CA GLY A 57 9.54 -4.16 -18.79
C GLY A 57 10.83 -4.32 -17.99
N GLY A 58 11.21 -3.30 -17.20
CA GLY A 58 12.33 -3.35 -16.28
C GLY A 58 12.30 -4.59 -15.37
N PRO A 59 13.47 -5.13 -15.01
CA PRO A 59 13.56 -6.42 -14.31
C PRO A 59 13.15 -6.35 -12.84
N ALA A 60 13.08 -5.16 -12.24
CA ALA A 60 12.64 -4.95 -10.85
C ALA A 60 11.17 -4.55 -10.78
N TYR A 61 10.49 -4.90 -9.67
CA TYR A 61 9.16 -4.40 -9.39
C TYR A 61 9.18 -2.90 -9.11
N VAL A 62 8.23 -2.16 -9.69
CA VAL A 62 8.05 -0.71 -9.48
C VAL A 62 6.98 -0.40 -8.43
N GLY A 63 6.24 -1.42 -8.00
CA GLY A 63 5.22 -1.26 -6.97
C GLY A 63 4.67 -2.58 -6.49
N LEU A 64 3.89 -2.51 -5.42
CA LEU A 64 3.19 -3.63 -4.81
C LEU A 64 1.79 -3.19 -4.38
N GLY A 65 0.94 -4.15 -4.06
CA GLY A 65 -0.39 -3.84 -3.55
C GLY A 65 -1.16 -5.05 -3.06
N PHE A 66 -2.33 -4.77 -2.51
CA PHE A 66 -3.25 -5.77 -2.02
C PHE A 66 -4.61 -5.60 -2.71
N ARG A 67 -5.14 -6.70 -3.24
CA ARG A 67 -6.49 -6.75 -3.78
C ARG A 67 -7.39 -7.47 -2.79
N PHE A 68 -8.51 -6.84 -2.45
CA PHE A 68 -9.51 -7.40 -1.53
C PHE A 68 -10.88 -6.78 -1.82
N ALA A 69 -11.94 -7.37 -1.27
CA ALA A 69 -13.29 -6.85 -1.41
C ALA A 69 -13.41 -5.43 -0.85
N ARG A 70 -14.11 -4.53 -1.57
CA ARG A 70 -14.29 -3.11 -1.15
C ARG A 70 -14.71 -2.94 0.32
N TYR A 71 -15.52 -3.86 0.85
CA TYR A 71 -15.98 -3.76 2.23
C TYR A 71 -14.86 -3.95 3.27
N GLY A 72 -13.70 -4.48 2.88
CA GLY A 72 -12.51 -4.56 3.73
C GLY A 72 -12.04 -3.19 4.22
N ALA A 73 -12.11 -2.16 3.37
CA ALA A 73 -11.80 -0.78 3.77
C ALA A 73 -12.79 -0.26 4.82
N TYR A 74 -14.06 -0.62 4.69
CA TYR A 74 -15.08 -0.30 5.71
C TYR A 74 -14.86 -1.06 7.02
N ARG A 75 -14.26 -2.25 6.96
CA ARG A 75 -13.92 -3.03 8.16
C ARG A 75 -12.71 -2.43 8.87
N GLU A 76 -11.69 -2.04 8.10
CA GLU A 76 -10.48 -1.34 8.57
C GLU A 76 -10.84 -0.14 9.43
N TYR A 77 -11.57 0.81 8.85
CA TYR A 77 -11.91 2.07 9.50
C TYR A 77 -13.20 2.01 10.34
N GLY A 78 -13.87 0.86 10.44
CA GLY A 78 -15.16 0.75 11.13
C GLY A 78 -16.32 1.52 10.47
N ALA A 79 -16.14 2.03 9.25
CA ALA A 79 -17.15 2.78 8.49
C ALA A 79 -18.17 1.88 7.76
N GLY A 80 -19.24 2.45 7.21
CA GLY A 80 -20.26 1.75 6.40
C GLY A 80 -21.46 1.21 7.22
N ARG A 81 -22.49 0.68 6.56
CA ARG A 81 -23.74 0.19 7.20
C ARG A 81 -24.38 1.22 8.17
N GLY A 82 -24.36 2.50 7.80
CA GLY A 82 -24.88 3.59 8.64
C GLY A 82 -23.88 4.14 9.68
N TYR A 83 -22.60 3.76 9.60
CA TYR A 83 -21.52 4.35 10.38
C TYR A 83 -20.60 5.19 9.48
N ILE A 84 -20.16 6.33 10.01
CA ILE A 84 -19.21 7.26 9.41
C ILE A 84 -18.04 7.49 10.36
N VAL A 85 -16.89 7.85 9.83
CA VAL A 85 -15.76 8.34 10.64
C VAL A 85 -15.70 9.85 10.47
N LYS A 86 -15.78 10.59 11.58
CA LYS A 86 -15.65 12.05 11.62
C LYS A 86 -14.61 12.38 12.68
N ASN A 87 -13.51 13.04 12.28
CA ASN A 87 -12.40 13.40 13.18
C ASN A 87 -11.84 12.20 13.97
N GLY A 88 -11.71 11.03 13.33
CA GLY A 88 -11.22 9.80 13.99
C GLY A 88 -12.25 9.06 14.86
N ILE A 89 -13.42 9.65 15.11
CA ILE A 89 -14.48 9.06 15.91
C ILE A 89 -15.50 8.38 15.00
N ILE A 90 -15.84 7.12 15.29
CA ILE A 90 -16.89 6.39 14.58
C ILE A 90 -18.24 6.84 15.12
N MET A 91 -19.12 7.32 14.25
CA MET A 91 -20.45 7.81 14.62
C MET A 91 -21.51 7.20 13.72
N LYS A 92 -22.75 7.14 14.20
CA LYS A 92 -23.89 6.88 13.33
C LYS A 92 -24.12 8.09 12.41
N GLY A 93 -24.39 7.81 11.15
CA GLY A 93 -24.58 8.85 10.17
C GLY A 93 -24.62 8.31 8.74
N HIS A 94 -24.84 9.22 7.82
CA HIS A 94 -25.00 8.91 6.42
C HIS A 94 -24.36 9.98 5.54
N SER A 95 -24.15 9.66 4.27
CA SER A 95 -23.69 10.64 3.29
C SER A 95 -24.83 11.61 3.00
N ALA A 96 -24.56 12.91 2.85
CA ALA A 96 -25.57 13.86 2.39
C ALA A 96 -26.19 13.46 1.03
N TRP A 97 -25.51 12.58 0.27
CA TRP A 97 -26.04 11.98 -0.95
C TRP A 97 -27.27 11.08 -0.74
N SER A 98 -27.37 10.39 0.41
CA SER A 98 -28.50 9.49 0.67
C SER A 98 -29.77 10.26 1.04
N ASP A 99 -29.65 11.47 1.56
CA ASP A 99 -30.77 12.35 1.84
C ASP A 99 -31.22 13.04 0.55
N LYS A 100 -32.39 12.65 0.03
CA LYS A 100 -32.94 13.17 -1.24
C LYS A 100 -33.19 14.68 -1.18
N LYS A 101 -33.70 15.20 -0.06
CA LYS A 101 -34.06 16.62 0.12
C LYS A 101 -32.79 17.46 0.18
N LYS A 102 -31.86 17.06 1.05
CA LYS A 102 -30.55 17.74 1.19
C LYS A 102 -29.72 17.67 -0.07
N ARG A 103 -29.78 16.56 -0.82
CA ARG A 103 -29.14 16.44 -2.13
C ARG A 103 -29.71 17.42 -3.16
N GLN A 104 -31.04 17.58 -3.22
CA GLN A 104 -31.68 18.54 -4.14
C GLN A 104 -31.27 19.98 -3.80
N GLU A 105 -31.27 20.34 -2.52
CA GLU A 105 -30.82 21.64 -2.02
C GLU A 105 -29.34 21.90 -2.34
N LEU A 106 -28.44 20.96 -2.06
CA LEU A 106 -27.02 21.14 -2.38
C LEU A 106 -26.76 21.24 -3.88
N ARG A 107 -27.55 20.55 -4.71
CA ARG A 107 -27.47 20.68 -6.17
C ARG A 107 -28.00 22.02 -6.67
N SER A 108 -29.05 22.60 -6.06
CA SER A 108 -29.52 23.95 -6.42
C SER A 108 -28.49 25.01 -6.07
N LEU A 109 -27.72 24.80 -5.00
CA LEU A 109 -26.55 25.61 -4.61
C LEU A 109 -25.29 25.35 -5.48
N ARG A 110 -25.41 24.61 -6.59
CA ARG A 110 -24.29 24.24 -7.50
C ARG A 110 -23.13 23.51 -6.82
N VAL A 111 -23.38 22.83 -5.70
CA VAL A 111 -22.37 21.97 -5.07
C VAL A 111 -22.18 20.73 -5.95
N SER A 112 -20.93 20.41 -6.28
CA SER A 112 -20.62 19.25 -7.11
C SER A 112 -21.03 17.95 -6.42
N GLU A 113 -21.51 16.98 -7.19
CA GLU A 113 -21.88 15.66 -6.68
C GLU A 113 -20.75 15.01 -5.86
N TYR A 114 -19.51 15.17 -6.32
CA TYR A 114 -18.32 14.69 -5.64
C TYR A 114 -18.16 15.29 -4.22
N ARG A 115 -18.48 16.58 -4.04
CA ARG A 115 -18.51 17.20 -2.71
C ARG A 115 -19.68 16.67 -1.88
N ILE A 116 -20.89 16.57 -2.45
CA ILE A 116 -22.09 16.08 -1.74
C ILE A 116 -21.87 14.65 -1.21
N ARG A 117 -21.29 13.75 -2.01
CA ARG A 117 -20.99 12.36 -1.60
C ARG A 117 -20.02 12.28 -0.42
N ARG A 118 -19.13 13.27 -0.26
CA ARG A 118 -18.15 13.35 0.83
C ARG A 118 -18.67 14.08 2.07
N MET A 119 -19.71 14.89 1.95
CA MET A 119 -20.39 15.49 3.10
C MET A 119 -21.04 14.39 3.95
N ARG A 120 -20.73 14.40 5.25
CA ARG A 120 -21.24 13.44 6.22
C ARG A 120 -22.21 14.13 7.18
N THR A 121 -23.42 13.59 7.28
CA THR A 121 -24.40 14.00 8.29
C THR A 121 -24.30 13.03 9.45
N VAL A 122 -24.07 13.56 10.66
CA VAL A 122 -24.10 12.78 11.90
C VAL A 122 -25.55 12.67 12.34
N ASP A 123 -25.94 11.49 12.77
CA ASP A 123 -27.24 11.26 13.40
C ASP A 123 -27.07 11.37 14.92
N GLU A 124 -27.32 12.56 15.46
CA GLU A 124 -27.07 12.92 16.86
C GLU A 124 -27.95 12.14 17.85
N HIS A 125 -29.05 11.54 17.38
CA HIS A 125 -29.95 10.75 18.21
C HIS A 125 -29.33 9.41 18.67
N TYR A 126 -28.33 8.90 17.94
CA TYR A 126 -27.65 7.65 18.27
C TYR A 126 -26.28 7.91 18.92
N ALA A 127 -26.27 8.23 20.22
CA ALA A 127 -25.04 8.49 20.97
C ALA A 127 -24.17 7.24 21.22
N VAL A 128 -24.74 6.03 21.16
CA VAL A 128 -24.02 4.78 21.52
C VAL A 128 -23.34 4.15 20.30
N ILE A 129 -22.01 4.26 20.25
CA ILE A 129 -21.16 3.66 19.23
C ILE A 129 -21.03 2.16 19.52
N ARG A 130 -21.61 1.32 18.67
CA ARG A 130 -21.50 -0.16 18.79
C ARG A 130 -20.46 -0.79 17.86
N ARG A 131 -19.66 0.02 17.16
CA ARG A 131 -18.75 -0.47 16.13
C ARG A 131 -17.31 -0.07 16.43
N SER A 132 -16.45 -1.09 16.49
CA SER A 132 -15.01 -0.94 16.61
C SER A 132 -14.35 -1.17 15.24
N PRO A 133 -13.36 -0.34 14.85
CA PRO A 133 -12.55 -0.62 13.68
C PRO A 133 -11.79 -1.93 13.90
N LEU A 134 -11.44 -2.61 12.82
CA LEU A 134 -10.54 -3.75 12.89
C LEU A 134 -9.39 -3.42 11.96
N PRO A 135 -8.30 -2.84 12.47
CA PRO A 135 -7.17 -2.45 11.64
C PRO A 135 -6.40 -3.71 11.25
N TRP A 136 -6.85 -4.36 10.17
CA TRP A 136 -6.40 -5.69 9.76
C TRP A 136 -5.34 -5.62 8.68
N LEU A 137 -5.18 -4.49 7.99
CA LEU A 137 -4.23 -4.32 6.88
C LEU A 137 -3.19 -3.22 7.13
N ASP A 138 -3.61 -2.06 7.63
CA ASP A 138 -2.71 -0.91 7.78
C ASP A 138 -1.59 -1.19 8.81
N PRO A 139 -1.86 -1.73 10.03
CA PRO A 139 -0.78 -2.01 10.98
C PRO A 139 0.25 -3.02 10.45
N PRO A 140 -0.13 -4.18 9.87
CA PRO A 140 0.84 -5.06 9.25
C PRO A 140 1.73 -4.39 8.20
N ILE A 141 1.23 -3.42 7.44
CA ILE A 141 2.03 -2.65 6.47
C ILE A 141 3.02 -1.75 7.22
N VAL A 142 2.54 -0.94 8.15
CA VAL A 142 3.33 0.03 8.91
C VAL A 142 4.42 -0.68 9.71
N ASP A 143 4.07 -1.76 10.43
CA ASP A 143 4.98 -2.53 11.27
C ASP A 143 6.12 -3.20 10.47
N ASN A 144 5.99 -3.33 9.16
CA ASN A 144 7.01 -3.94 8.31
C ASN A 144 7.66 -2.93 7.35
N ILE A 145 7.28 -1.65 7.36
CA ILE A 145 7.70 -0.70 6.32
C ILE A 145 9.20 -0.48 6.28
N GLU A 146 9.88 -0.51 7.44
CA GLU A 146 11.33 -0.33 7.55
C GLU A 146 12.09 -1.38 6.73
N SER A 147 11.72 -2.65 6.86
CA SER A 147 12.36 -3.73 6.08
C SER A 147 12.20 -3.59 4.57
N LEU A 148 11.11 -2.97 4.10
CA LEU A 148 10.92 -2.66 2.68
C LEU A 148 11.78 -1.46 2.25
N ALA A 149 11.92 -0.48 3.14
CA ALA A 149 12.78 0.69 2.92
C ALA A 149 14.25 0.25 2.83
N ASP A 150 14.72 -0.63 3.71
CA ASP A 150 16.07 -1.19 3.68
C ASP A 150 16.34 -1.92 2.36
N LEU A 151 15.44 -2.85 1.97
CA LEU A 151 15.54 -3.56 0.68
C LEU A 151 15.60 -2.61 -0.52
N SER A 152 14.82 -1.53 -0.48
CA SER A 152 14.79 -0.53 -1.54
C SER A 152 16.07 0.30 -1.54
N GLY A 153 16.56 0.71 -0.37
CA GLY A 153 17.79 1.47 -0.20
C GLY A 153 19.00 0.72 -0.72
N GLU A 154 19.14 -0.57 -0.36
CA GLU A 154 20.19 -1.44 -0.88
C GLU A 154 20.13 -1.54 -2.40
N TYR A 155 18.96 -1.87 -2.97
CA TYR A 155 18.85 -2.08 -4.41
C TYR A 155 19.15 -0.82 -5.21
N TYR A 156 18.49 0.30 -4.88
CA TYR A 156 18.66 1.54 -5.64
C TYR A 156 20.02 2.21 -5.38
N GLY A 157 20.58 2.04 -4.18
CA GLY A 157 21.95 2.44 -3.87
C GLY A 157 22.97 1.68 -4.72
N ASP A 158 22.83 0.36 -4.82
CA ASP A 158 23.71 -0.48 -5.62
C ASP A 158 23.57 -0.22 -7.12
N GLN A 159 22.36 0.07 -7.61
CA GLN A 159 22.16 0.52 -9.00
C GLN A 159 22.88 1.84 -9.28
N ALA A 160 22.83 2.80 -8.35
CA ALA A 160 23.55 4.06 -8.49
C ALA A 160 25.07 3.82 -8.51
N LEU A 161 25.59 2.97 -7.62
CA LEU A 161 27.00 2.62 -7.58
C LEU A 161 27.46 1.91 -8.87
N LYS A 162 26.69 0.94 -9.40
CA LYS A 162 26.97 0.30 -10.70
C LYS A 162 27.11 1.33 -11.82
N ASN A 163 26.17 2.27 -11.89
CA ASN A 163 26.21 3.32 -12.92
C ASN A 163 27.43 4.24 -12.80
N VAL A 164 27.89 4.50 -11.57
CA VAL A 164 29.09 5.28 -11.30
C VAL A 164 30.35 4.50 -11.69
N LEU A 165 30.47 3.24 -11.29
CA LEU A 165 31.61 2.37 -11.64
C LEU A 165 31.76 2.21 -13.16
N GLN A 166 30.67 1.95 -13.87
CA GLN A 166 30.68 1.87 -15.34
C GLN A 166 31.13 3.15 -16.03
N LYS A 167 30.93 4.32 -15.41
CA LYS A 167 31.45 5.60 -15.91
C LYS A 167 32.92 5.79 -15.54
N PHE A 168 33.34 5.40 -14.34
CA PHE A 168 34.73 5.44 -13.92
C PHE A 168 35.63 4.59 -14.81
N ASP A 169 35.19 3.37 -15.16
CA ASP A 169 35.95 2.49 -16.07
C ASP A 169 36.13 3.11 -17.46
N LYS A 170 35.21 3.97 -17.90
CA LYS A 170 35.34 4.72 -19.17
C LYS A 170 36.33 5.89 -19.09
N ILE A 171 36.54 6.45 -17.90
CA ILE A 171 37.38 7.65 -17.69
C ILE A 171 38.81 7.25 -17.31
N THR A 172 38.99 6.08 -16.70
CA THR A 172 40.29 5.59 -16.26
C THR A 172 41.05 4.88 -17.37
N ILE A 173 42.37 5.07 -17.42
CA ILE A 173 43.23 4.45 -18.43
C ILE A 173 43.45 2.98 -18.05
N GLU A 174 42.97 2.04 -18.88
CA GLU A 174 43.37 0.64 -18.79
C GLU A 174 44.87 0.51 -19.14
N LYS A 175 45.73 0.35 -18.14
CA LYS A 175 47.14 0.00 -18.37
C LYS A 175 47.25 -1.47 -18.79
N ARG A 176 47.22 -1.73 -20.10
CA ARG A 176 47.51 -3.06 -20.66
C ARG A 176 49.02 -3.30 -20.69
N TYR A 177 49.55 -3.84 -19.61
CA TYR A 177 50.92 -4.37 -19.58
C TYR A 177 50.96 -5.72 -20.33
N GLY A 178 51.38 -5.70 -21.60
CA GLY A 178 51.98 -6.86 -22.28
C GLY A 178 51.08 -8.05 -22.61
N LYS A 179 49.75 -7.93 -22.64
CA LYS A 179 48.88 -8.94 -23.26
C LYS A 179 48.48 -8.48 -24.66
N LYS A 180 48.97 -9.21 -25.69
CA LYS A 180 48.46 -9.14 -27.07
C LYS A 180 47.00 -9.55 -27.11
#